data_AF-A0A420J511-F1
#
_entry.id   AF-A0A420J511-F1
#
_cell.length_a   1.000
_cell.length_b   1.000
_cell.length_c   1.000
_cell.angle_alpha   90.00
_cell.angle_beta   90.00
_cell.angle_gamma   90.00
#
_symmetry.space_group_name_H-M   'P 1'
#
loop_
_entity.id
_entity.type
_entity.pdbx_description
1 polymer ?
#
loop_
_entity_poly.entity_id
_entity_poly.type
_entity_poly.pdbx_seq_one_letter_code
_entity_poly.pdbx_strand_id
1 'polypeptide(L)'
;MDSLPLELLWQILSWDIRMCRYEKNTILPMRLVCHAFDTALKPYIFKTIQLEFSRFLKSNSAYRVDKGMDFDRLRSVGSLTEALYLDLMVVRDPEEIEKLDNVFHGVIDRLPEMGPLLGSLGRYCMGAASFDEKDFRSVLEKVLLWTPNMHRVKLNLPFQVVGQKSRTATLLLATTLECLAKRGVEHQGLQKLVVDHLSDTSLIDICNNPMDLSNAITVFSSILELCVSIKRQESDTNRQESFNRHLWFLFRKASALRSLCLVGWNVKRDIHTRRHCHGVTANLWNMRSLPFSISDTSWDYLRYLELKRVDILPSRFLELMRHVKNSLKELYLVEVYLKVRHLEDGEVTGLWIGKTKNIKPESSIWLAEELRNMEGLRLNILRATGLGYDEFTLDMSTINSSLDLIDPLKLDRSFDMRFVDAVTLGSDQTALKSYRGNESSSIHSISTVTDRYNTDLIKKSTSQCEKKEIYDPNPRKRKDYDAETYQLSRNTTSYFKRCIDGWFFNHNEQALRELQGIVTVADRGMTMLSNEIHRARYDDADF
;
A
#
# COMPACT_ATOMS: atom_id res chain seq x y z
N MET A 1 -5.30 34.66 -28.79
CA MET A 1 -6.12 33.75 -27.98
C MET A 1 -7.55 33.76 -28.49
N ASP A 2 -8.19 34.92 -28.62
CA ASP A 2 -9.59 35.04 -29.07
C ASP A 2 -9.84 34.63 -30.53
N SER A 3 -8.78 34.45 -31.31
CA SER A 3 -8.80 33.93 -32.67
C SER A 3 -8.53 32.42 -32.78
N LEU A 4 -8.18 31.74 -31.67
CA LEU A 4 -7.94 30.31 -31.68
C LEU A 4 -9.28 29.55 -31.63
N PRO A 5 -9.44 28.49 -32.43
CA PRO A 5 -10.51 27.52 -32.26
C PRO A 5 -10.56 27.00 -30.82
N LEU A 6 -11.78 26.82 -30.30
CA LEU A 6 -12.00 26.39 -28.91
C LEU A 6 -11.32 25.04 -28.63
N GLU A 7 -11.30 24.15 -29.62
CA GLU A 7 -10.69 22.82 -29.53
C GLU A 7 -9.16 22.91 -29.34
N LEU A 8 -8.50 23.82 -30.06
CA LEU A 8 -7.06 24.05 -29.92
C LEU A 8 -6.75 24.67 -28.55
N LEU A 9 -7.59 25.61 -28.10
CA LEU A 9 -7.45 26.18 -26.77
C LEU A 9 -7.59 25.11 -25.68
N TRP A 10 -8.56 24.21 -25.80
CA TRP A 10 -8.75 23.10 -24.86
C TRP A 10 -7.57 22.13 -24.85
N GLN A 11 -6.97 21.85 -26.00
CA GLN A 11 -5.77 21.00 -26.08
C GLN A 11 -4.57 21.65 -25.40
N ILE A 12 -4.37 22.95 -25.60
CA ILE A 12 -3.30 23.71 -24.94
C ILE A 12 -3.49 23.68 -23.42
N LEU A 13 -4.69 24.01 -22.94
CA LEU A 13 -4.97 24.02 -21.49
C LEU A 13 -4.88 22.63 -20.85
N SER A 14 -5.33 21.59 -21.56
CA SER A 14 -5.17 20.19 -21.14
C SER A 14 -3.70 19.79 -21.06
N TRP A 15 -2.88 20.25 -22.00
CA TRP A 15 -1.43 20.06 -21.96
C TRP A 15 -0.81 20.75 -20.76
N ASP A 16 -1.17 22.02 -20.50
CA ASP A 16 -0.67 22.78 -19.34
C ASP A 16 -1.01 22.09 -18.01
N ILE A 17 -2.25 21.61 -17.87
CA ILE A 17 -2.66 20.79 -16.71
C ILE A 17 -1.75 19.56 -16.54
N ARG A 18 -1.42 18.89 -17.64
CA ARG A 18 -0.55 17.70 -17.61
C ARG A 18 0.92 18.02 -17.31
N MET A 19 1.40 19.20 -17.67
CA MET A 19 2.77 19.64 -17.36
C MET A 19 2.88 20.10 -15.90
N CYS A 20 1.83 20.72 -15.36
CA CYS A 20 1.83 21.29 -14.02
C CYS A 20 1.18 20.38 -12.96
N ARG A 21 1.33 19.05 -13.06
CA ARG A 21 0.75 18.09 -12.08
C ARG A 21 1.18 18.34 -10.64
N TYR A 22 2.40 18.85 -10.45
CA TYR A 22 2.97 19.19 -9.15
C TYR A 22 2.57 20.60 -8.68
N GLU A 23 2.16 21.47 -9.60
CA GLU A 23 2.01 22.92 -9.36
C GLU A 23 0.61 23.42 -9.72
N LYS A 24 -0.41 22.85 -9.10
CA LYS A 24 -1.82 23.28 -9.27
C LYS A 24 -2.00 24.80 -9.11
N ASN A 25 -1.28 25.41 -8.17
CA ASN A 25 -1.34 26.84 -7.88
C ASN A 25 -0.80 27.72 -9.01
N THR A 26 0.07 27.20 -9.88
CA THR A 26 0.59 27.91 -11.05
C THR A 26 -0.48 28.07 -12.14
N ILE A 27 -1.45 27.14 -12.21
CA ILE A 27 -2.56 27.19 -13.19
C ILE A 27 -3.75 27.99 -12.67
N LEU A 28 -3.90 28.14 -11.35
CA LEU A 28 -5.04 28.84 -10.76
C LEU A 28 -5.26 30.26 -11.33
N PRO A 29 -4.23 31.11 -11.50
CA PRO A 29 -4.40 32.45 -12.07
C PRO A 29 -4.77 32.44 -13.55
N MET A 30 -4.44 31.38 -14.29
CA MET A 30 -4.76 31.29 -15.73
C MET A 30 -6.28 31.32 -15.97
N ARG A 31 -7.08 30.92 -14.98
CA ARG A 31 -8.55 31.08 -15.03
C ARG A 31 -9.01 32.52 -15.18
N LEU A 32 -8.21 33.48 -14.73
CA LEU A 32 -8.55 34.90 -14.76
C LEU A 32 -8.23 35.55 -16.11
N VAL A 33 -7.63 34.83 -17.05
CA VAL A 33 -7.27 35.35 -18.38
C VAL A 33 -8.52 35.73 -19.18
N CYS A 34 -9.49 34.80 -19.28
CA CYS A 34 -10.79 35.07 -19.89
C CYS A 34 -11.84 34.00 -19.48
N HIS A 35 -13.10 34.21 -19.87
CA HIS A 35 -14.20 33.29 -19.57
C HIS A 35 -13.97 31.86 -20.09
N ALA A 36 -13.37 31.71 -21.28
CA ALA A 36 -13.08 30.40 -21.85
C ALA A 36 -12.07 29.61 -21.01
N PHE A 37 -11.03 30.29 -20.50
CA PHE A 37 -10.04 29.69 -19.59
C PHE A 37 -10.69 29.28 -18.28
N ASP A 38 -11.48 30.16 -17.68
CA ASP A 38 -12.19 29.87 -16.43
C ASP A 38 -13.07 28.62 -16.60
N THR A 39 -13.84 28.56 -17.68
CA THR A 39 -14.74 27.43 -17.99
C THR A 39 -13.97 26.14 -18.21
N ALA A 40 -12.87 26.18 -18.97
CA ALA A 40 -12.08 25.00 -19.29
C ALA A 40 -11.29 24.45 -18.09
N LEU A 41 -10.75 25.32 -17.22
CA LEU A 41 -9.85 24.91 -16.14
C LEU A 41 -10.58 24.57 -14.82
N LYS A 42 -11.74 25.19 -14.56
CA LYS A 42 -12.57 24.96 -13.35
C LYS A 42 -12.78 23.47 -13.03
N PRO A 43 -13.19 22.59 -13.98
CA PRO A 43 -13.45 21.18 -13.71
C PRO A 43 -12.22 20.38 -13.26
N TYR A 44 -11.02 20.86 -13.56
CA TYR A 44 -9.76 20.20 -13.16
C TYR A 44 -9.26 20.77 -11.83
N ILE A 45 -9.27 22.08 -11.68
CA ILE A 45 -8.79 22.77 -10.47
C ILE A 45 -9.67 22.45 -9.27
N PHE A 46 -10.99 22.45 -9.42
CA PHE A 46 -11.91 22.22 -8.30
C PHE A 46 -12.33 20.76 -8.14
N LYS A 47 -11.69 19.86 -8.88
CA LYS A 47 -11.97 18.42 -8.84
C LYS A 47 -11.68 17.80 -7.48
N THR A 48 -10.65 18.29 -6.80
CA THR A 48 -10.29 17.90 -5.44
C THR A 48 -10.40 19.06 -4.48
N ILE A 49 -11.08 18.81 -3.36
CA ILE A 49 -11.00 19.65 -2.16
C ILE A 49 -10.01 19.00 -1.21
N GLN A 50 -9.03 19.78 -0.76
CA GLN A 50 -8.08 19.37 0.25
C GLN A 50 -8.36 20.10 1.56
N LEU A 51 -8.61 19.35 2.63
CA LEU A 51 -8.75 19.87 3.99
C LEU A 51 -7.52 19.47 4.79
N GLU A 52 -6.67 20.46 5.06
CA GLU A 52 -5.54 20.33 5.98
C GLU A 52 -6.00 20.63 7.41
N PHE A 53 -5.23 20.17 8.40
CA PHE A 53 -5.55 20.35 9.83
C PHE A 53 -5.94 21.79 10.19
N SER A 54 -5.27 22.78 9.58
CA SER A 54 -5.46 24.21 9.86
C SER A 54 -6.89 24.69 9.56
N ARG A 55 -7.64 23.98 8.71
CA ARG A 55 -9.03 24.28 8.37
C ARG A 55 -10.00 24.01 9.51
N PHE A 56 -9.62 23.16 10.45
CA PHE A 56 -10.46 22.79 11.60
C PHE A 56 -10.22 23.67 12.83
N LEU A 57 -9.15 24.48 12.85
CA LEU A 57 -8.82 25.37 13.97
C LEU A 57 -9.94 26.36 14.27
N LYS A 58 -10.22 26.57 15.56
CA LYS A 58 -11.22 27.53 16.06
C LYS A 58 -10.87 28.97 15.66
N SER A 59 -11.90 29.78 15.37
CA SER A 59 -11.78 31.21 15.01
C SER A 59 -10.94 32.05 15.96
N ASN A 60 -10.98 31.74 17.27
CA ASN A 60 -10.24 32.46 18.31
C ASN A 60 -8.83 31.93 18.56
N SER A 61 -8.37 30.92 17.82
CA SER A 61 -6.97 30.51 17.94
C SER A 61 -6.09 31.65 17.39
N ALA A 62 -5.03 32.02 18.11
CA ALA A 62 -4.09 33.07 17.71
C ALA A 62 -3.47 32.85 16.30
N TYR A 63 -3.67 31.68 15.71
CA TYR A 63 -3.20 31.27 14.40
C TYR A 63 -4.19 31.53 13.26
N ARG A 64 -5.42 31.98 13.55
CA ARG A 64 -6.39 32.35 12.51
C ARG A 64 -6.25 33.83 12.15
N VAL A 65 -5.18 34.13 11.42
CA VAL A 65 -5.09 35.37 10.63
C VAL A 65 -5.77 35.08 9.28
N ASP A 66 -7.06 35.42 9.15
CA ASP A 66 -7.82 35.53 7.88
C ASP A 66 -8.10 34.28 7.00
N LYS A 67 -7.98 33.03 7.46
CA LYS A 67 -8.16 31.83 6.60
C LYS A 67 -9.22 30.82 7.05
N GLY A 68 -10.39 31.29 7.47
CA GLY A 68 -11.58 30.45 7.58
C GLY A 68 -11.95 29.79 6.23
N MET A 69 -12.62 28.65 6.27
CA MET A 69 -13.15 28.03 5.05
C MET A 69 -14.31 28.87 4.51
N ASP A 70 -14.21 29.31 3.25
CA ASP A 70 -15.27 30.06 2.57
C ASP A 70 -16.31 29.08 1.99
N PHE A 71 -17.35 28.82 2.77
CA PHE A 71 -18.42 27.89 2.38
C PHE A 71 -19.30 28.43 1.24
N ASP A 72 -19.36 29.75 1.02
CA ASP A 72 -20.13 30.34 -0.07
C ASP A 72 -19.43 30.10 -1.41
N ARG A 73 -18.11 30.27 -1.44
CA ARG A 73 -17.31 29.84 -2.60
C ARG A 73 -17.40 28.34 -2.82
N LEU A 74 -17.35 27.53 -1.76
CA LEU A 74 -17.52 26.09 -1.89
C LEU A 74 -18.87 25.74 -2.53
N ARG A 75 -19.97 26.37 -2.09
CA ARG A 75 -21.30 26.19 -2.69
C ARG A 75 -21.29 26.48 -4.20
N SER A 76 -20.50 27.46 -4.65
CA SER A 76 -20.42 27.82 -6.07
C SER A 76 -19.66 26.83 -6.95
N VAL A 77 -18.71 26.05 -6.39
CA VAL A 77 -17.84 25.15 -7.18
C VAL A 77 -17.95 23.68 -6.80
N GLY A 78 -18.63 23.34 -5.69
CA GLY A 78 -18.61 21.99 -5.13
C GLY A 78 -19.29 20.94 -6.01
N SER A 79 -20.14 21.34 -6.96
CA SER A 79 -20.65 20.44 -8.01
C SER A 79 -19.55 19.94 -8.97
N LEU A 80 -18.41 20.62 -9.06
CA LEU A 80 -17.26 20.18 -9.85
C LEU A 80 -16.36 19.20 -9.08
N THR A 81 -16.56 19.07 -7.77
CA THR A 81 -15.70 18.26 -6.91
C THR A 81 -16.08 16.78 -6.99
N GLU A 82 -15.08 15.96 -7.30
CA GLU A 82 -15.19 14.50 -7.38
C GLU A 82 -14.39 13.81 -6.27
N ALA A 83 -13.42 14.50 -5.67
CA ALA A 83 -12.51 13.96 -4.68
C ALA A 83 -12.37 14.85 -3.45
N LEU A 84 -12.27 14.22 -2.29
CA LEU A 84 -11.94 14.84 -1.02
C LEU A 84 -10.62 14.27 -0.51
N TYR A 85 -9.67 15.13 -0.17
CA TYR A 85 -8.44 14.76 0.49
C TYR A 85 -8.39 15.39 1.89
N LEU A 86 -8.39 14.55 2.92
CA LEU A 86 -8.25 14.94 4.31
C LEU A 86 -6.81 14.68 4.75
N ASP A 87 -6.04 15.74 5.00
CA ASP A 87 -4.66 15.65 5.51
C ASP A 87 -4.61 15.98 7.00
N LEU A 88 -4.63 14.92 7.82
CA LEU A 88 -4.66 14.98 9.28
C LEU A 88 -3.35 14.47 9.89
N MET A 89 -2.32 14.24 9.08
CA MET A 89 -1.08 13.58 9.46
C MET A 89 -0.32 14.28 10.60
N VAL A 90 -0.42 15.60 10.68
CA VAL A 90 0.21 16.43 11.72
C VAL A 90 -0.59 16.53 13.01
N VAL A 91 -1.86 16.12 13.01
CA VAL A 91 -2.70 16.14 14.23
C VAL A 91 -2.11 15.18 15.27
N ARG A 92 -2.20 15.54 16.55
CA ARG A 92 -1.61 14.78 17.67
C ARG A 92 -2.64 14.45 18.74
N ASP A 93 -2.35 13.36 19.44
CA ASP A 93 -3.06 13.02 20.67
C ASP A 93 -2.54 13.87 21.85
N PRO A 94 -3.42 14.40 22.71
CA PRO A 94 -2.99 15.07 23.95
C PRO A 94 -2.07 14.20 24.81
N GLU A 95 -2.38 12.90 24.92
CA GLU A 95 -1.57 11.93 25.65
C GLU A 95 -0.17 11.71 25.03
N GLU A 96 -0.01 11.93 23.72
CA GLU A 96 1.29 11.84 23.06
C GLU A 96 2.17 13.03 23.50
N ILE A 97 1.60 14.23 23.54
CA ILE A 97 2.32 15.42 24.01
C ILE A 97 2.65 15.31 25.49
N GLU A 98 1.72 14.88 26.32
CA GLU A 98 1.96 14.68 27.76
C GLU A 98 3.08 13.66 28.01
N LYS A 99 3.13 12.57 27.23
CA LYS A 99 4.24 11.60 27.30
C LYS A 99 5.55 12.20 26.86
N LEU A 100 5.57 12.95 25.76
CA LEU A 100 6.77 13.64 25.31
C LEU A 100 7.27 14.63 26.36
N ASP A 101 6.37 15.42 26.94
CA ASP A 101 6.68 16.38 28.00
C ASP A 101 7.27 15.67 29.23
N ASN A 102 6.64 14.59 29.70
CA ASN A 102 7.16 13.79 30.81
C ASN A 102 8.52 13.13 30.52
N VAL A 103 8.71 12.58 29.31
CA VAL A 103 9.98 11.94 28.90
C VAL A 103 11.11 12.96 28.85
N PHE A 104 10.82 14.17 28.36
CA PHE A 104 11.82 15.21 28.21
C PHE A 104 11.95 16.12 29.42
N HIS A 105 11.04 16.06 30.40
CA HIS A 105 11.03 16.93 31.57
C HIS A 105 12.39 16.97 32.29
N GLY A 106 13.04 15.82 32.44
CA GLY A 106 14.37 15.72 33.05
C GLY A 106 15.54 16.23 32.20
N VAL A 107 15.30 16.58 30.94
CA VAL A 107 16.32 17.01 29.95
C VAL A 107 16.03 18.42 29.42
N ILE A 108 14.88 19.02 29.76
CA ILE A 108 14.49 20.37 29.29
C ILE A 108 15.57 21.42 29.59
N ASP A 109 16.20 21.36 30.77
CA ASP A 109 17.26 22.30 31.16
C ASP A 109 18.52 22.20 30.28
N ARG A 110 18.73 21.06 29.63
CA ARG A 110 19.86 20.81 28.70
C ARG A 110 19.47 20.94 27.23
N LEU A 111 18.18 20.97 26.94
CA LEU A 111 17.58 21.09 25.61
C LEU A 111 16.51 22.21 25.63
N PRO A 112 16.93 23.48 25.75
CA PRO A 112 15.99 24.61 25.84
C PRO A 112 15.11 24.77 24.60
N GLU A 113 15.48 24.18 23.46
CA GLU A 113 14.65 24.12 22.24
C GLU A 113 13.42 23.20 22.38
N MET A 114 13.42 22.27 23.34
CA MET A 114 12.34 21.29 23.53
C MET A 114 11.09 21.93 24.15
N GLY A 115 11.24 22.87 25.09
CA GLY A 115 10.11 23.58 25.69
C GLY A 115 9.25 24.32 24.67
N PRO A 116 9.83 25.20 23.82
CA PRO A 116 9.13 25.84 22.72
C PRO A 116 8.53 24.85 21.71
N LEU A 117 9.20 23.73 21.43
CA LEU A 117 8.66 22.70 20.54
C LEU A 117 7.41 22.04 21.15
N LEU A 118 7.47 21.57 22.39
CA LEU A 118 6.34 20.93 23.08
C LEU A 118 5.16 21.90 23.20
N GLY A 119 5.44 23.17 23.54
CA GLY A 119 4.44 24.25 23.50
C GLY A 119 3.85 24.44 22.10
N SER A 120 4.67 24.37 21.05
CA SER A 120 4.19 24.45 19.66
C SER A 120 3.40 23.20 19.23
N LEU A 121 3.70 22.02 19.78
CA LEU A 121 2.98 20.79 19.48
C LEU A 121 1.53 20.86 19.96
N GLY A 122 1.28 21.56 21.07
CA GLY A 122 -0.06 21.79 21.61
C GLY A 122 -1.05 22.36 20.58
N ARG A 123 -0.57 23.11 19.57
CA ARG A 123 -1.42 23.65 18.49
C ARG A 123 -1.98 22.59 17.55
N TYR A 124 -1.34 21.43 17.48
CA TYR A 124 -1.74 20.30 16.64
C TYR A 124 -2.55 19.26 17.39
N CYS A 125 -2.67 19.40 18.71
CA CYS A 125 -3.50 18.50 19.49
C CYS A 125 -4.97 18.68 19.15
N MET A 126 -5.71 17.59 19.17
CA MET A 126 -7.17 17.67 19.20
C MET A 126 -7.61 17.92 20.65
N GLY A 127 -8.27 19.04 20.91
CA GLY A 127 -8.67 19.46 22.25
C GLY A 127 -9.41 20.80 22.27
N ALA A 128 -9.88 21.20 23.45
CA ALA A 128 -10.73 22.39 23.58
C ALA A 128 -10.06 23.69 23.10
N ALA A 129 -8.73 23.80 23.22
CA ALA A 129 -7.96 24.99 22.90
C ALA A 129 -7.69 25.21 21.39
N SER A 130 -7.66 24.14 20.59
CA SER A 130 -7.25 24.15 19.18
C SER A 130 -8.44 23.86 18.26
N PHE A 131 -8.88 22.61 18.24
CA PHE A 131 -10.10 22.11 17.61
C PHE A 131 -10.50 20.77 18.24
N ASP A 132 -11.79 20.50 18.29
CA ASP A 132 -12.34 19.24 18.80
C ASP A 132 -13.17 18.50 17.74
N GLU A 133 -13.78 17.39 18.14
CA GLU A 133 -14.54 16.52 17.24
C GLU A 133 -15.74 17.26 16.64
N LYS A 134 -16.36 18.19 17.39
CA LYS A 134 -17.52 18.94 16.90
C LYS A 134 -17.11 19.92 15.82
N ASP A 135 -15.95 20.56 15.97
CA ASP A 135 -15.39 21.43 14.93
C ASP A 135 -15.09 20.63 13.65
N PHE A 136 -14.42 19.48 13.80
CA PHE A 136 -14.11 18.58 12.68
C PHE A 136 -15.37 18.11 11.96
N ARG A 137 -16.35 17.57 12.72
CA ARG A 137 -17.65 17.12 12.19
C ARG A 137 -18.36 18.24 11.46
N SER A 138 -18.45 19.44 12.05
CA SER A 138 -19.16 20.57 11.46
C SER A 138 -18.56 21.00 10.11
N VAL A 139 -17.23 21.04 10.01
CA VAL A 139 -16.56 21.37 8.74
C VAL A 139 -16.80 20.27 7.71
N LEU A 140 -16.64 19.00 8.10
CA LEU A 140 -16.77 17.87 7.19
C LEU A 140 -18.20 17.73 6.65
N GLU A 141 -19.21 17.82 7.50
CA GLU A 141 -20.63 17.76 7.09
C GLU A 141 -20.96 18.88 6.10
N LYS A 142 -20.50 20.11 6.36
CA LYS A 142 -20.70 21.23 5.43
C LYS A 142 -19.97 21.01 4.10
N VAL A 143 -18.77 20.45 4.12
CA VAL A 143 -18.05 20.14 2.87
C VAL A 143 -18.82 19.11 2.06
N LEU A 144 -19.20 18.00 2.69
CA LEU A 144 -19.90 16.90 2.03
C LEU A 144 -21.27 17.32 1.48
N LEU A 145 -21.97 18.21 2.19
CA LEU A 145 -23.24 18.79 1.74
C LEU A 145 -23.11 19.53 0.41
N TRP A 146 -22.00 20.26 0.21
CA TRP A 146 -21.79 21.07 -0.99
C TRP A 146 -21.05 20.32 -2.11
N THR A 147 -20.70 19.05 -1.92
CA THR A 147 -19.95 18.25 -2.90
C THR A 147 -20.74 17.00 -3.34
N PRO A 148 -21.82 17.18 -4.11
CA PRO A 148 -22.71 16.07 -4.44
C PRO A 148 -22.06 14.99 -5.32
N ASN A 149 -21.13 15.38 -6.19
CA ASN A 149 -20.44 14.49 -7.12
C ASN A 149 -19.18 13.83 -6.54
N MET A 150 -18.90 14.05 -5.24
CA MET A 150 -17.75 13.44 -4.59
C MET A 150 -17.95 11.93 -4.49
N HIS A 151 -17.03 11.16 -5.06
CA HIS A 151 -17.04 9.70 -5.06
C HIS A 151 -15.65 9.10 -4.77
N ARG A 152 -14.68 9.93 -4.40
CA ARG A 152 -13.32 9.52 -4.04
C ARG A 152 -12.90 10.22 -2.76
N VAL A 153 -12.40 9.46 -1.80
CA VAL A 153 -11.90 10.01 -0.55
C VAL A 153 -10.49 9.48 -0.31
N LYS A 154 -9.57 10.39 -0.01
CA LYS A 154 -8.27 10.08 0.57
C LYS A 154 -8.22 10.63 1.99
N LEU A 155 -7.86 9.79 2.93
CA LEU A 155 -7.71 10.12 4.33
C LEU A 155 -6.29 9.80 4.76
N ASN A 156 -5.54 10.82 5.15
CA ASN A 156 -4.21 10.68 5.72
C ASN A 156 -4.33 10.86 7.23
N LEU A 157 -4.41 9.75 7.97
CA LEU A 157 -4.66 9.75 9.40
C LEU A 157 -3.45 10.29 10.18
N PRO A 158 -3.67 10.77 11.43
CA PRO A 158 -2.60 11.20 12.32
C PRO A 158 -1.44 10.22 12.38
N PHE A 159 -0.23 10.70 12.09
CA PHE A 159 0.98 9.90 12.21
C PHE A 159 1.57 10.07 13.62
N GLN A 160 1.18 9.17 14.52
CA GLN A 160 1.72 9.14 15.89
C GLN A 160 3.22 8.82 15.87
N VAL A 161 4.04 9.68 16.47
CA VAL A 161 5.49 9.51 16.59
C VAL A 161 5.81 8.73 17.87
N VAL A 162 5.09 9.03 18.97
CA VAL A 162 5.30 8.42 20.29
C VAL A 162 4.01 7.85 20.86
N GLY A 163 4.09 6.65 21.44
CA GLY A 163 2.96 5.94 22.05
C GLY A 163 2.39 4.82 21.18
N GLN A 164 1.64 3.92 21.84
CA GLN A 164 1.10 2.69 21.25
C GLN A 164 -0.36 2.79 20.77
N LYS A 165 -1.09 3.85 21.16
CA LYS A 165 -2.51 4.02 20.82
C LYS A 165 -2.77 5.46 20.40
N SER A 166 -3.52 5.64 19.33
CA SER A 166 -4.02 6.95 18.91
C SER A 166 -5.54 7.03 19.03
N ARG A 167 -6.01 7.73 20.07
CA ARG A 167 -7.45 7.98 20.26
C ARG A 167 -7.97 8.94 19.20
N THR A 168 -7.16 9.95 18.87
CA THR A 168 -7.47 10.97 17.88
C THR A 168 -7.60 10.39 16.48
N ALA A 169 -6.70 9.50 16.04
CA ALA A 169 -6.84 8.84 14.74
C ALA A 169 -8.11 8.00 14.65
N THR A 170 -8.44 7.25 15.71
CA THR A 170 -9.66 6.45 15.81
C THR A 170 -10.89 7.32 15.70
N LEU A 171 -10.94 8.41 16.47
CA LEU A 171 -12.07 9.33 16.50
C LEU A 171 -12.28 10.02 15.15
N LEU A 172 -11.21 10.57 14.56
CA LEU A 172 -11.29 11.22 13.25
C LEU A 172 -11.70 10.25 12.14
N LEU A 173 -11.22 9.00 12.17
CA LEU A 173 -11.65 7.96 11.24
C LEU A 173 -13.14 7.62 11.43
N ALA A 174 -13.59 7.39 12.67
CA ALA A 174 -14.97 7.08 12.99
C ALA A 174 -15.93 8.21 12.56
N THR A 175 -15.62 9.47 12.92
CA THR A 175 -16.40 10.64 12.51
C THR A 175 -16.41 10.80 10.99
N THR A 176 -15.30 10.53 10.30
CA THR A 176 -15.24 10.58 8.84
C THR A 176 -16.17 9.53 8.22
N LEU A 177 -16.11 8.28 8.70
CA LEU A 177 -16.98 7.20 8.22
C LEU A 177 -18.45 7.48 8.52
N GLU A 178 -18.77 8.02 9.69
CA GLU A 178 -20.13 8.46 10.05
C GLU A 178 -20.66 9.52 9.07
N CYS A 179 -19.88 10.57 8.82
CA CYS A 179 -20.28 11.64 7.90
C CYS A 179 -20.47 11.14 6.47
N LEU A 180 -19.62 10.19 6.02
CA LEU A 180 -19.74 9.57 4.71
C LEU A 180 -20.96 8.64 4.61
N ALA A 181 -21.25 7.87 5.66
CA ALA A 181 -22.40 6.96 5.72
C ALA A 181 -23.74 7.72 5.69
N LYS A 182 -23.78 8.93 6.27
CA LYS A 182 -24.99 9.78 6.32
C LYS A 182 -25.26 10.60 5.06
N ARG A 183 -24.46 10.44 3.99
CA ARG A 183 -24.69 11.17 2.74
C ARG A 183 -26.04 10.76 2.13
N GLY A 184 -26.85 11.77 1.75
CA GLY A 184 -28.15 11.57 1.11
C GLY A 184 -28.09 10.81 -0.22
N VAL A 185 -29.22 10.26 -0.65
CA VAL A 185 -29.33 9.41 -1.85
C VAL A 185 -29.08 10.21 -3.14
N GLU A 186 -29.30 11.52 -3.10
CA GLU A 186 -28.96 12.45 -4.19
C GLU A 186 -27.45 12.61 -4.41
N HIS A 187 -26.61 12.18 -3.47
CA HIS A 187 -25.16 12.22 -3.63
C HIS A 187 -24.63 10.99 -4.37
N GLN A 188 -23.55 11.19 -5.12
CA GLN A 188 -22.85 10.07 -5.75
C GLN A 188 -22.22 9.16 -4.68
N GLY A 189 -22.49 7.85 -4.78
CA GLY A 189 -21.92 6.84 -3.89
C GLY A 189 -20.39 6.81 -3.91
N LEU A 190 -19.77 6.50 -2.77
CA LEU A 190 -18.31 6.46 -2.64
C LEU A 190 -17.74 5.25 -3.38
N GLN A 191 -16.92 5.49 -4.40
CA GLN A 191 -16.33 4.41 -5.21
C GLN A 191 -14.87 4.14 -4.87
N LYS A 192 -14.12 5.17 -4.45
CA LYS A 192 -12.68 5.04 -4.16
C LYS A 192 -12.38 5.51 -2.75
N LEU A 193 -11.65 4.68 -2.00
CA LEU A 193 -11.20 5.02 -0.65
C LEU A 193 -9.70 4.75 -0.54
N VAL A 194 -8.95 5.77 -0.15
CA VAL A 194 -7.54 5.67 0.20
C VAL A 194 -7.40 6.02 1.68
N VAL A 195 -6.90 5.10 2.49
CA VAL A 195 -6.62 5.35 3.92
C VAL A 195 -5.14 5.14 4.18
N ASP A 196 -4.45 6.22 4.50
CA ASP A 196 -3.05 6.20 4.90
C ASP A 196 -2.94 6.20 6.42
N HIS A 197 -1.96 5.44 6.93
CA HIS A 197 -1.65 5.29 8.36
C HIS A 197 -2.78 4.73 9.23
N LEU A 198 -3.58 3.79 8.70
CA LEU A 198 -4.57 3.06 9.48
C LEU A 198 -3.87 2.19 10.53
N SER A 199 -4.03 2.50 11.81
CA SER A 199 -3.49 1.66 12.87
C SER A 199 -4.37 0.43 13.11
N ASP A 200 -3.74 -0.64 13.58
CA ASP A 200 -4.42 -1.84 14.05
C ASP A 200 -5.37 -1.55 15.21
N THR A 201 -4.95 -0.73 16.17
CA THR A 201 -5.75 -0.30 17.31
C THR A 201 -7.02 0.44 16.90
N SER A 202 -6.92 1.43 16.01
CA SER A 202 -8.09 2.18 15.52
C SER A 202 -9.09 1.29 14.82
N LEU A 203 -8.62 0.33 14.02
CA LEU A 203 -9.50 -0.60 13.34
C LEU A 203 -10.23 -1.54 14.31
N ILE A 204 -9.52 -2.05 15.32
CA ILE A 204 -10.13 -2.88 16.38
C ILE A 204 -11.23 -2.08 17.09
N ASP A 205 -10.92 -0.85 17.49
CA ASP A 205 -11.82 -0.05 18.29
C ASP A 205 -13.08 0.36 17.50
N ILE A 206 -12.94 0.71 16.21
CA ILE A 206 -14.09 0.93 15.31
C ILE A 206 -14.96 -0.32 15.18
N CYS A 207 -14.36 -1.50 14.99
CA CYS A 207 -15.13 -2.73 14.83
C CYS A 207 -15.80 -3.21 16.12
N ASN A 208 -15.28 -2.81 17.29
CA ASN A 208 -15.88 -3.13 18.59
C ASN A 208 -17.02 -2.18 18.97
N ASN A 209 -17.16 -1.03 18.31
CA ASN A 209 -18.29 -0.12 18.49
C ASN A 209 -19.39 -0.42 17.44
N PRO A 210 -20.61 -0.85 17.84
CA PRO A 210 -21.66 -1.20 16.90
C PRO A 210 -22.06 -0.07 15.94
N MET A 211 -22.06 1.19 16.40
CA MET A 211 -22.43 2.33 15.57
C MET A 211 -21.34 2.64 14.54
N ASP A 212 -20.08 2.65 14.97
CA ASP A 212 -18.95 2.90 14.07
C ASP A 212 -18.79 1.76 13.05
N LEU A 213 -18.99 0.52 13.48
CA LEU A 213 -19.01 -0.63 12.60
C LEU A 213 -20.13 -0.54 11.56
N SER A 214 -21.34 -0.13 11.96
CA SER A 214 -22.46 0.07 11.02
C SER A 214 -22.14 1.13 9.97
N ASN A 215 -21.56 2.26 10.40
CA ASN A 215 -21.11 3.32 9.50
C ASN A 215 -20.02 2.81 8.54
N ALA A 216 -19.02 2.09 9.07
CA ALA A 216 -17.94 1.50 8.28
C ALA A 216 -18.47 0.52 7.23
N ILE A 217 -19.38 -0.39 7.60
CA ILE A 217 -20.01 -1.34 6.67
C ILE A 217 -20.71 -0.58 5.54
N THR A 218 -21.48 0.46 5.87
CA THR A 218 -22.24 1.28 4.91
C THR A 218 -21.31 1.97 3.90
N VAL A 219 -20.20 2.53 4.38
CA VAL A 219 -19.20 3.16 3.50
C VAL A 219 -18.54 2.10 2.61
N PHE A 220 -18.07 1.00 3.22
CA PHE A 220 -17.34 -0.05 2.49
C PHE A 220 -18.17 -0.76 1.43
N SER A 221 -19.49 -0.89 1.60
CA SER A 221 -20.35 -1.60 0.64
C SER A 221 -20.41 -1.00 -0.76
N SER A 222 -20.05 0.28 -0.91
CA SER A 222 -20.06 0.98 -2.19
C SER A 222 -18.68 1.03 -2.88
N ILE A 223 -17.62 0.61 -2.19
CA ILE A 223 -16.23 0.77 -2.66
C ILE A 223 -15.92 -0.20 -3.81
N LEU A 224 -15.34 0.36 -4.87
CA LEU A 224 -14.80 -0.37 -6.02
C LEU A 224 -13.28 -0.43 -5.99
N GLU A 225 -12.62 0.57 -5.42
CA GLU A 225 -11.16 0.66 -5.36
C GLU A 225 -10.71 1.07 -3.97
N LEU A 226 -9.90 0.23 -3.34
CA LEU A 226 -9.46 0.38 -1.96
C LEU A 226 -7.94 0.37 -1.90
N CYS A 227 -7.36 1.42 -1.30
CA CYS A 227 -5.94 1.46 -0.99
C CYS A 227 -5.75 1.76 0.51
N VAL A 228 -5.13 0.85 1.23
CA VAL A 228 -4.93 0.98 2.68
C VAL A 228 -3.45 0.84 3.03
N SER A 229 -2.92 1.79 3.77
CA SER A 229 -1.63 1.67 4.45
C SER A 229 -1.85 1.34 5.92
N ILE A 230 -1.32 0.21 6.35
CA ILE A 230 -1.48 -0.29 7.72
C ILE A 230 -0.26 0.11 8.55
N LYS A 231 -0.50 0.56 9.77
CA LYS A 231 0.50 0.75 10.82
C LYS A 231 0.23 -0.24 11.95
N ARG A 232 1.24 -1.00 12.35
CA ARG A 232 1.10 -1.89 13.51
C ARG A 232 1.63 -1.22 14.76
N GLN A 233 0.80 -1.13 15.78
CA GLN A 233 1.14 -0.59 17.10
C GLN A 233 0.80 -1.57 18.22
N GLU A 234 -0.08 -2.55 17.96
CA GLU A 234 -0.51 -3.52 18.95
C GLU A 234 0.56 -4.60 19.19
N SER A 235 0.89 -4.83 20.46
CA SER A 235 1.82 -5.87 20.88
C SER A 235 1.11 -7.09 21.46
N ASP A 236 -0.14 -6.95 21.91
CA ASP A 236 -0.92 -8.07 22.44
C ASP A 236 -1.36 -9.04 21.33
N THR A 237 -1.17 -10.34 21.59
CA THR A 237 -1.41 -11.39 20.59
C THR A 237 -2.91 -11.53 20.27
N ASN A 238 -3.79 -11.49 21.28
CA ASN A 238 -5.23 -11.65 21.07
C ASN A 238 -5.82 -10.47 20.29
N ARG A 239 -5.33 -9.26 20.56
CA ARG A 239 -5.73 -8.05 19.83
C ARG A 239 -5.21 -8.06 18.40
N GLN A 240 -3.99 -8.54 18.13
CA GLN A 240 -3.49 -8.73 16.77
C GLN A 240 -4.36 -9.71 15.97
N GLU A 241 -4.80 -10.82 16.57
CA GLU A 241 -5.74 -11.75 15.91
C GLU A 241 -7.10 -11.09 15.63
N SER A 242 -7.57 -10.25 16.55
CA SER A 242 -8.81 -9.50 16.38
C SER A 242 -8.70 -8.47 15.25
N PHE A 243 -7.59 -7.72 15.17
CA PHE A 243 -7.29 -6.84 14.05
C PHE A 243 -7.34 -7.59 12.72
N ASN A 244 -6.69 -8.75 12.67
CA ASN A 244 -6.63 -9.59 11.49
C ASN A 244 -8.04 -9.98 10.99
N ARG A 245 -8.92 -10.40 11.90
CA ARG A 245 -10.33 -10.72 11.59
C ARG A 245 -11.10 -9.49 11.13
N HIS A 246 -10.96 -8.37 11.84
CA HIS A 246 -11.67 -7.12 11.56
C HIS A 246 -11.28 -6.49 10.20
N LEU A 247 -10.00 -6.53 9.84
CA LEU A 247 -9.49 -6.02 8.56
C LEU A 247 -10.17 -6.71 7.38
N TRP A 248 -10.10 -8.03 7.34
CA TRP A 248 -10.71 -8.78 6.24
C TRP A 248 -12.23 -8.77 6.31
N PHE A 249 -12.83 -8.72 7.50
CA PHE A 249 -14.26 -8.54 7.64
C PHE A 249 -14.75 -7.28 6.92
N LEU A 250 -14.10 -6.13 7.14
CA LEU A 250 -14.47 -4.87 6.49
C LEU A 250 -14.21 -4.89 4.98
N PHE A 251 -13.07 -5.42 4.54
CA PHE A 251 -12.78 -5.51 3.10
C PHE A 251 -13.79 -6.39 2.37
N ARG A 252 -14.33 -7.42 3.03
CA ARG A 252 -15.41 -8.26 2.47
C ARG A 252 -16.73 -7.52 2.32
N LYS A 253 -16.96 -6.43 3.05
CA LYS A 253 -18.15 -5.61 2.86
C LYS A 253 -18.13 -4.87 1.52
N ALA A 254 -16.95 -4.59 0.97
CA ALA A 254 -16.80 -4.11 -0.40
C ALA A 254 -17.03 -5.26 -1.40
N SER A 255 -18.28 -5.68 -1.56
CA SER A 255 -18.65 -6.83 -2.41
C SER A 255 -18.33 -6.61 -3.89
N ALA A 256 -18.39 -5.36 -4.36
CA ALA A 256 -18.09 -4.97 -5.73
C ALA A 256 -16.62 -4.55 -5.96
N LEU A 257 -15.72 -4.84 -5.02
CA LEU A 257 -14.32 -4.42 -5.06
C LEU A 257 -13.61 -4.95 -6.32
N ARG A 258 -13.07 -4.04 -7.11
CA ARG A 258 -12.33 -4.30 -8.36
C ARG A 258 -10.83 -4.18 -8.18
N SER A 259 -10.38 -3.32 -7.28
CA SER A 259 -8.97 -3.03 -7.05
C SER A 259 -8.66 -2.98 -5.55
N LEU A 260 -7.64 -3.72 -5.12
CA LEU A 260 -7.16 -3.74 -3.74
C LEU A 260 -5.65 -3.49 -3.71
N CYS A 261 -5.24 -2.44 -3.01
CA CYS A 261 -3.85 -2.14 -2.70
C CYS A 261 -3.64 -2.16 -1.18
N LEU A 262 -2.82 -3.08 -0.70
CA LEU A 262 -2.44 -3.18 0.70
C LEU A 262 -0.97 -2.85 0.87
N VAL A 263 -0.72 -1.77 1.60
CA VAL A 263 0.63 -1.33 1.98
C VAL A 263 0.82 -1.69 3.44
N GLY A 264 1.74 -2.61 3.70
CA GLY A 264 2.14 -2.98 5.06
C GLY A 264 3.00 -1.91 5.72
N TRP A 265 3.40 -2.22 6.95
CA TRP A 265 4.14 -1.33 7.85
C TRP A 265 5.66 -1.46 7.69
N ASN A 266 6.13 -2.41 6.87
CA ASN A 266 7.56 -2.68 6.75
C ASN A 266 8.26 -1.48 6.09
N VAL A 267 9.30 -0.97 6.75
CA VAL A 267 10.22 0.00 6.12
C VAL A 267 10.86 -0.68 4.91
N LYS A 268 11.14 0.08 3.84
CA LYS A 268 11.89 -0.43 2.70
C LYS A 268 13.17 -1.11 3.20
N ARG A 269 13.42 -2.32 2.71
CA ARG A 269 14.59 -3.11 3.09
C ARG A 269 15.41 -3.38 1.84
N ASP A 270 16.73 -3.27 1.97
CA ASP A 270 17.69 -3.58 0.90
C ASP A 270 18.26 -5.00 1.05
N ILE A 271 17.57 -5.89 1.78
CA ILE A 271 18.00 -7.26 2.05
C ILE A 271 16.98 -8.28 1.54
N HIS A 272 17.44 -9.33 0.86
CA HIS A 272 16.57 -10.42 0.39
C HIS A 272 16.15 -11.40 1.48
N THR A 273 16.83 -11.39 2.64
CA THR A 273 16.50 -12.28 3.76
C THR A 273 16.69 -11.56 5.08
N ARG A 274 15.64 -11.56 5.89
CA ARG A 274 15.69 -11.19 7.31
C ARG A 274 15.69 -12.47 8.14
N ARG A 275 16.55 -12.57 9.14
CA ARG A 275 16.60 -13.74 10.03
C ARG A 275 16.26 -13.37 11.46
N HIS A 276 15.50 -14.24 12.11
CA HIS A 276 15.17 -14.17 13.52
C HIS A 276 15.71 -15.42 14.21
N CYS A 277 16.79 -15.25 14.98
CA CYS A 277 17.43 -16.30 15.79
C CYS A 277 17.23 -16.08 17.30
N HIS A 278 17.15 -14.83 17.76
CA HIS A 278 17.00 -14.49 19.19
C HIS A 278 16.02 -13.32 19.40
N GLY A 279 15.30 -13.33 20.53
CA GLY A 279 14.47 -12.20 20.99
C GLY A 279 13.06 -12.06 20.39
N VAL A 280 12.63 -12.97 19.49
CA VAL A 280 11.26 -13.02 18.97
C VAL A 280 10.76 -14.46 19.06
N THR A 281 9.60 -14.69 19.67
CA THR A 281 8.99 -16.04 19.71
C THR A 281 8.38 -16.39 18.35
N ALA A 282 8.29 -17.68 18.02
CA ALA A 282 7.67 -18.13 16.77
C ALA A 282 6.25 -17.58 16.59
N ASN A 283 5.46 -17.52 17.68
CA ASN A 283 4.12 -16.95 17.67
C ASN A 283 4.15 -15.46 17.32
N LEU A 284 5.00 -14.66 17.98
CA LEU A 284 5.11 -13.23 17.71
C LEU A 284 5.61 -12.95 16.28
N TRP A 285 6.56 -13.74 15.80
CA TRP A 285 7.01 -13.68 14.41
C TRP A 285 5.87 -14.00 13.45
N ASN A 286 5.12 -15.07 13.68
CA ASN A 286 4.02 -15.50 12.82
C ASN A 286 2.90 -14.44 12.76
N MET A 287 2.54 -13.86 13.90
CA MET A 287 1.48 -12.85 14.00
C MET A 287 1.79 -11.58 13.20
N ARG A 288 3.07 -11.28 12.95
CA ARG A 288 3.50 -10.15 12.11
C ARG A 288 3.22 -10.33 10.61
N SER A 289 2.77 -11.51 10.18
CA SER A 289 2.34 -11.73 8.79
C SER A 289 1.04 -11.00 8.49
N LEU A 290 0.82 -10.65 7.22
CA LEU A 290 -0.49 -10.36 6.69
C LEU A 290 -1.33 -11.64 6.88
N PRO A 291 -2.26 -11.66 7.85
CA PRO A 291 -3.16 -12.80 8.00
C PRO A 291 -3.98 -12.95 6.72
N PHE A 292 -4.50 -14.14 6.48
CA PHE A 292 -5.67 -14.33 5.65
C PHE A 292 -6.40 -15.51 6.24
N SER A 293 -7.69 -15.38 6.49
CA SER A 293 -8.51 -16.50 6.94
C SER A 293 -9.91 -16.23 6.44
N ILE A 294 -10.33 -17.03 5.46
CA ILE A 294 -11.69 -16.94 4.94
C ILE A 294 -12.32 -18.33 4.99
N SER A 295 -13.42 -18.43 5.72
CA SER A 295 -14.49 -19.34 5.36
C SER A 295 -15.54 -18.51 4.58
N ASP A 296 -15.92 -18.99 3.39
CA ASP A 296 -17.23 -18.76 2.76
C ASP A 296 -17.49 -17.52 1.88
N THR A 297 -16.51 -16.80 1.32
CA THR A 297 -16.85 -15.86 0.20
C THR A 297 -15.71 -15.63 -0.80
N SER A 298 -16.05 -15.55 -2.08
CA SER A 298 -15.17 -15.18 -3.18
C SER A 298 -15.28 -13.67 -3.49
N TRP A 299 -14.19 -13.03 -3.90
CA TRP A 299 -14.24 -11.69 -4.48
C TRP A 299 -14.37 -11.79 -6.00
N ASP A 300 -15.60 -11.96 -6.46
CA ASP A 300 -15.89 -12.27 -7.86
C ASP A 300 -15.55 -11.12 -8.83
N TYR A 301 -15.39 -9.90 -8.30
CA TYR A 301 -15.12 -8.70 -9.09
C TYR A 301 -13.67 -8.21 -9.00
N LEU A 302 -12.83 -8.76 -8.11
CA LEU A 302 -11.48 -8.27 -7.92
C LEU A 302 -10.62 -8.54 -9.16
N ARG A 303 -10.16 -7.49 -9.82
CA ARG A 303 -9.32 -7.57 -11.03
C ARG A 303 -7.86 -7.25 -10.75
N TYR A 304 -7.59 -6.37 -9.78
CA TYR A 304 -6.25 -5.89 -9.47
C TYR A 304 -5.93 -6.11 -7.99
N LEU A 305 -4.81 -6.78 -7.72
CA LEU A 305 -4.28 -6.97 -6.37
C LEU A 305 -2.83 -6.46 -6.32
N GLU A 306 -2.59 -5.49 -5.44
CA GLU A 306 -1.25 -4.95 -5.16
C GLU A 306 -0.93 -5.15 -3.68
N LEU A 307 0.12 -5.92 -3.41
CA LEU A 307 0.67 -6.12 -2.08
C LEU A 307 2.03 -5.42 -2.01
N LYS A 308 2.17 -4.46 -1.10
CA LYS A 308 3.39 -3.69 -0.91
C LYS A 308 3.88 -3.78 0.52
N ARG A 309 5.15 -4.12 0.75
CA ARG A 309 5.80 -4.08 2.08
C ARG A 309 5.09 -4.93 3.13
N VAL A 310 4.69 -6.14 2.76
CA VAL A 310 4.02 -7.10 3.65
C VAL A 310 4.85 -8.37 3.81
N ASP A 311 4.83 -8.94 5.01
CA ASP A 311 5.33 -10.30 5.24
C ASP A 311 4.12 -11.24 5.17
N ILE A 312 4.23 -12.41 4.53
CA ILE A 312 3.10 -13.33 4.35
C ILE A 312 3.50 -14.79 4.49
N LEU A 313 2.60 -15.61 5.05
CA LEU A 313 2.77 -17.05 5.07
C LEU A 313 2.45 -17.66 3.70
N PRO A 314 3.25 -18.61 3.18
CA PRO A 314 3.00 -19.25 1.89
C PRO A 314 1.58 -19.82 1.77
N SER A 315 1.10 -20.53 2.80
CA SER A 315 -0.24 -21.12 2.83
C SER A 315 -1.35 -20.07 2.75
N ARG A 316 -1.20 -18.94 3.47
CA ARG A 316 -2.19 -17.85 3.50
C ARG A 316 -2.23 -17.07 2.20
N PHE A 317 -1.08 -16.89 1.55
CA PHE A 317 -1.03 -16.31 0.21
C PHE A 317 -1.76 -17.21 -0.80
N LEU A 318 -1.55 -18.53 -0.77
CA LEU A 318 -2.29 -19.44 -1.64
C LEU A 318 -3.79 -19.46 -1.36
N GLU A 319 -4.19 -19.40 -0.09
CA GLU A 319 -5.60 -19.26 0.30
C GLU A 319 -6.21 -18.01 -0.35
N LEU A 320 -5.58 -16.83 -0.17
CA LEU A 320 -6.00 -15.59 -0.82
C LEU A 320 -6.15 -15.76 -2.33
N MET A 321 -5.14 -16.35 -2.98
CA MET A 321 -5.15 -16.59 -4.42
C MET A 321 -6.29 -17.50 -4.86
N ARG A 322 -6.62 -18.55 -4.09
CA ARG A 322 -7.74 -19.45 -4.39
C ARG A 322 -9.09 -18.72 -4.36
N HIS A 323 -9.27 -17.74 -3.49
CA HIS A 323 -10.51 -16.95 -3.40
C HIS A 323 -10.70 -15.94 -4.54
N VAL A 324 -9.60 -15.53 -5.20
CA VAL A 324 -9.62 -14.49 -6.25
C VAL A 324 -9.26 -15.02 -7.63
N LYS A 325 -8.88 -16.30 -7.75
CA LYS A 325 -8.34 -16.88 -8.99
C LYS A 325 -9.22 -16.67 -10.23
N ASN A 326 -10.54 -16.73 -10.08
CA ASN A 326 -11.48 -16.64 -11.19
C ASN A 326 -11.67 -15.20 -11.70
N SER A 327 -11.43 -14.21 -10.84
CA SER A 327 -11.67 -12.79 -11.12
C SER A 327 -10.37 -12.03 -11.41
N LEU A 328 -9.28 -12.37 -10.73
CA LEU A 328 -8.02 -11.63 -10.76
C LEU A 328 -7.36 -11.62 -12.15
N LYS A 329 -6.91 -10.44 -12.57
CA LYS A 329 -6.24 -10.20 -13.86
C LYS A 329 -4.83 -9.67 -13.71
N GLU A 330 -4.57 -8.88 -12.68
CA GLU A 330 -3.28 -8.25 -12.46
C GLU A 330 -2.84 -8.42 -11.01
N LEU A 331 -1.61 -8.92 -10.83
CA LEU A 331 -0.98 -9.13 -9.53
C LEU A 331 0.35 -8.38 -9.47
N TYR A 332 0.47 -7.51 -8.48
CA TYR A 332 1.65 -6.70 -8.20
C TYR A 332 2.18 -7.02 -6.81
N LEU A 333 3.44 -7.47 -6.74
CA LEU A 333 4.15 -7.75 -5.49
C LEU A 333 5.33 -6.79 -5.37
N VAL A 334 5.33 -5.94 -4.34
CA VAL A 334 6.41 -4.97 -4.12
C VAL A 334 6.94 -5.14 -2.71
N GLU A 335 8.20 -5.54 -2.55
CA GLU A 335 8.85 -5.73 -1.25
C GLU A 335 8.05 -6.71 -0.37
N VAL A 336 7.62 -7.83 -0.95
CA VAL A 336 6.83 -8.88 -0.27
C VAL A 336 7.76 -9.99 0.21
N TYR A 337 7.67 -10.32 1.50
CA TYR A 337 8.55 -11.30 2.14
C TYR A 337 7.77 -12.55 2.54
N LEU A 338 8.28 -13.74 2.21
CA LEU A 338 7.70 -14.98 2.71
C LEU A 338 8.22 -15.30 4.09
N LYS A 339 7.29 -15.56 5.00
CA LYS A 339 7.61 -16.14 6.30
C LYS A 339 7.91 -17.62 6.16
N VAL A 340 9.15 -17.99 6.46
CA VAL A 340 9.63 -19.38 6.34
C VAL A 340 10.26 -19.85 7.65
N ARG A 341 10.00 -21.10 8.00
CA ARG A 341 10.68 -21.81 9.09
C ARG A 341 11.35 -23.06 8.54
N HIS A 342 12.46 -23.45 9.14
CA HIS A 342 13.08 -24.74 8.90
C HIS A 342 12.26 -25.84 9.59
N LEU A 343 12.14 -26.95 8.90
CA LEU A 343 11.53 -28.19 9.37
C LEU A 343 12.65 -29.12 9.88
N GLU A 344 12.26 -30.15 10.63
CA GLU A 344 13.20 -31.10 11.25
C GLU A 344 13.99 -31.93 10.22
N ASP A 345 13.43 -32.09 9.03
CA ASP A 345 14.04 -32.76 7.87
C ASP A 345 15.04 -31.87 7.10
N GLY A 346 15.26 -30.63 7.55
CA GLY A 346 16.11 -29.65 6.88
C GLY A 346 15.45 -28.95 5.68
N GLU A 347 14.17 -29.22 5.42
CA GLU A 347 13.38 -28.49 4.43
C GLU A 347 12.81 -27.19 5.02
N VAL A 348 12.28 -26.33 4.14
CA VAL A 348 11.65 -25.07 4.54
C VAL A 348 10.17 -25.09 4.21
N THR A 349 9.35 -24.43 5.03
CA THR A 349 7.89 -24.44 4.84
C THR A 349 7.41 -23.86 3.51
N GLY A 350 8.22 -23.05 2.85
CA GLY A 350 7.92 -22.64 1.49
C GLY A 350 9.01 -21.83 0.82
N LEU A 351 8.91 -21.75 -0.50
CA LEU A 351 9.82 -21.07 -1.40
C LEU A 351 8.98 -20.28 -2.42
N TRP A 352 9.52 -19.18 -2.93
CA TRP A 352 8.91 -18.42 -4.01
C TRP A 352 8.90 -19.22 -5.31
N ILE A 353 10.01 -19.88 -5.64
CA ILE A 353 10.27 -20.57 -6.90
C ILE A 353 10.39 -22.07 -6.67
N GLY A 354 11.30 -22.49 -5.78
CA GLY A 354 11.68 -23.88 -5.59
C GLY A 354 13.14 -24.17 -5.97
N LYS A 355 13.65 -25.35 -5.61
CA LYS A 355 15.04 -25.78 -5.85
C LYS A 355 15.13 -26.63 -7.13
N THR A 356 16.06 -26.31 -8.03
CA THR A 356 16.25 -27.08 -9.27
C THR A 356 16.77 -28.49 -8.95
N LYS A 357 16.20 -29.51 -9.59
CA LYS A 357 16.57 -30.95 -9.49
C LYS A 357 16.08 -31.68 -8.23
N ASN A 358 15.43 -31.01 -7.28
CA ASN A 358 14.78 -31.67 -6.16
C ASN A 358 13.30 -31.91 -6.48
N ILE A 359 12.78 -33.06 -6.05
CA ILE A 359 11.33 -33.26 -5.99
C ILE A 359 10.81 -32.36 -4.88
N LYS A 360 9.76 -31.60 -5.17
CA LYS A 360 9.11 -30.73 -4.18
C LYS A 360 8.66 -31.58 -2.98
N PRO A 361 9.13 -31.29 -1.75
CA PRO A 361 8.66 -31.98 -0.56
C PRO A 361 7.17 -31.70 -0.33
N GLU A 362 6.41 -32.70 0.11
CA GLU A 362 4.97 -32.53 0.42
C GLU A 362 4.74 -31.51 1.55
N SER A 363 5.72 -31.38 2.45
CA SER A 363 5.74 -30.43 3.57
C SER A 363 6.05 -28.98 3.18
N SER A 364 6.48 -28.73 1.93
CA SER A 364 6.96 -27.44 1.43
C SER A 364 6.09 -26.87 0.32
N ILE A 365 5.73 -25.60 0.43
CA ILE A 365 4.96 -24.88 -0.59
C ILE A 365 5.90 -24.14 -1.54
N TRP A 366 5.88 -24.50 -2.82
CA TRP A 366 6.57 -23.73 -3.88
C TRP A 366 5.57 -22.84 -4.61
N LEU A 367 5.57 -21.54 -4.31
CA LEU A 367 4.52 -20.63 -4.75
C LEU A 367 4.42 -20.52 -6.27
N ALA A 368 5.54 -20.43 -7.00
CA ALA A 368 5.50 -20.29 -8.44
C ALA A 368 4.80 -21.46 -9.13
N GLU A 369 5.12 -22.68 -8.69
CA GLU A 369 4.49 -23.92 -9.17
C GLU A 369 2.99 -23.96 -8.83
N GLU A 370 2.64 -23.65 -7.58
CA GLU A 370 1.25 -23.64 -7.11
C GLU A 370 0.39 -22.61 -7.86
N LEU A 371 0.91 -21.41 -8.11
CA LEU A 371 0.23 -20.38 -8.90
C LEU A 371 0.06 -20.82 -10.35
N ARG A 372 1.09 -21.41 -10.96
CA ARG A 372 1.04 -21.89 -12.35
C ARG A 372 -0.01 -22.97 -12.53
N ASN A 373 -0.08 -23.90 -11.58
CA ASN A 373 -0.97 -25.05 -11.62
C ASN A 373 -2.38 -24.72 -11.09
N MET A 374 -2.62 -23.50 -10.62
CA MET A 374 -3.91 -23.10 -10.07
C MET A 374 -4.98 -22.97 -11.16
N GLU A 375 -5.88 -23.95 -11.22
CA GLU A 375 -7.00 -23.93 -12.15
C GLU A 375 -7.89 -22.70 -11.92
N GLY A 376 -8.17 -21.97 -13.00
CA GLY A 376 -8.98 -20.74 -12.99
C GLY A 376 -8.15 -19.46 -12.94
N LEU A 377 -6.92 -19.51 -12.40
CA LEU A 377 -6.04 -18.35 -12.35
C LEU A 377 -5.52 -18.00 -13.75
N ARG A 378 -5.93 -16.84 -14.26
CA ARG A 378 -5.55 -16.34 -15.60
C ARG A 378 -5.11 -14.89 -15.52
N LEU A 379 -3.89 -14.69 -15.04
CA LEU A 379 -3.27 -13.37 -14.95
C LEU A 379 -2.87 -12.86 -16.33
N ASN A 380 -3.28 -11.64 -16.64
CA ASN A 380 -2.76 -10.87 -17.78
C ASN A 380 -1.41 -10.26 -17.42
N ILE A 381 -1.24 -9.84 -16.15
CA ILE A 381 -0.04 -9.19 -15.65
C ILE A 381 0.33 -9.80 -14.30
N LEU A 382 1.58 -10.24 -14.20
CA LEU A 382 2.26 -10.56 -12.94
C LEU A 382 3.55 -9.76 -12.91
N ARG A 383 3.73 -8.93 -11.88
CA ARG A 383 4.97 -8.18 -11.68
C ARG A 383 5.41 -8.24 -10.22
N ALA A 384 6.71 -8.35 -10.01
CA ALA A 384 7.34 -8.43 -8.71
C ALA A 384 8.56 -7.49 -8.65
N THR A 385 8.76 -6.83 -7.52
CA THR A 385 9.96 -6.05 -7.22
C THR A 385 10.36 -6.33 -5.78
N GLY A 386 11.61 -6.73 -5.54
CA GLY A 386 12.18 -6.88 -4.20
C GLY A 386 11.56 -8.00 -3.37
N LEU A 387 11.29 -9.17 -3.98
CA LEU A 387 10.86 -10.34 -3.22
C LEU A 387 11.96 -10.80 -2.25
N GLY A 388 11.54 -11.35 -1.13
CA GLY A 388 12.46 -11.84 -0.10
C GLY A 388 11.85 -12.82 0.88
N TYR A 389 12.61 -13.10 1.93
CA TYR A 389 12.29 -14.04 2.99
C TYR A 389 12.40 -13.39 4.37
N ASP A 390 11.46 -13.71 5.24
CA ASP A 390 11.50 -13.43 6.66
C ASP A 390 11.61 -14.78 7.38
N GLU A 391 12.82 -15.16 7.74
CA GLU A 391 13.21 -16.49 8.19
C GLU A 391 13.22 -16.57 9.72
N PHE A 392 12.61 -17.62 10.26
CA PHE A 392 12.66 -17.97 11.67
C PHE A 392 13.45 -19.27 11.87
N THR A 393 14.51 -19.22 12.68
CA THR A 393 15.29 -20.41 13.06
C THR A 393 15.49 -20.47 14.57
N LEU A 394 15.35 -21.67 15.13
CA LEU A 394 15.63 -21.94 16.54
C LEU A 394 17.10 -22.32 16.78
N ASP A 395 17.82 -22.73 15.72
CA ASP A 395 19.20 -23.20 15.79
C ASP A 395 20.05 -22.53 14.69
N MET A 396 21.27 -22.14 15.06
CA MET A 396 22.26 -21.56 14.15
C MET A 396 23.06 -22.65 13.40
N SER A 397 22.85 -23.93 13.69
CA SER A 397 23.53 -25.03 13.01
C SER A 397 22.98 -25.33 11.59
N THR A 398 21.74 -24.95 11.29
CA THR A 398 21.01 -25.22 10.02
C THR A 398 21.23 -24.16 8.91
N ILE A 399 22.23 -23.28 9.06
CA ILE A 399 22.45 -22.07 8.24
C ILE A 399 22.76 -22.34 6.74
N ASN A 400 22.95 -23.58 6.32
CA ASN A 400 23.50 -23.90 4.98
C ASN A 400 22.48 -24.08 3.85
N SER A 401 21.18 -23.88 4.07
CA SER A 401 20.20 -23.92 2.99
C SER A 401 20.15 -22.56 2.26
N SER A 402 20.95 -22.39 1.21
CA SER A 402 20.64 -21.36 0.21
C SER A 402 19.23 -21.66 -0.31
N LEU A 403 18.24 -20.80 0.00
CA LEU A 403 16.81 -20.98 -0.31
C LEU A 403 16.60 -21.23 -1.82
N ASP A 404 16.15 -20.24 -2.57
CA ASP A 404 16.09 -20.28 -4.04
C ASP A 404 16.59 -18.97 -4.67
N LEU A 405 17.30 -18.17 -3.86
CA LEU A 405 17.83 -16.86 -4.24
C LEU A 405 18.91 -16.94 -5.34
N ILE A 406 19.72 -18.01 -5.33
CA ILE A 406 20.81 -18.19 -6.29
C ILE A 406 20.23 -18.64 -7.64
N ASP A 407 20.62 -17.98 -8.74
CA ASP A 407 20.23 -18.41 -10.09
C ASP A 407 20.90 -19.76 -10.43
N PRO A 408 20.14 -20.86 -10.54
CA PRO A 408 20.69 -22.18 -10.82
C PRO A 408 21.33 -22.27 -12.20
N LEU A 409 20.92 -21.39 -13.13
CA LEU A 409 21.47 -21.31 -14.47
C LEU A 409 22.69 -20.38 -14.56
N LYS A 410 23.01 -19.63 -13.49
CA LYS A 410 24.09 -18.64 -13.43
C LYS A 410 24.03 -17.60 -14.57
N LEU A 411 22.82 -17.23 -14.99
CA LEU A 411 22.58 -16.24 -16.05
C LEU A 411 22.41 -14.81 -15.50
N ASP A 412 22.72 -14.61 -14.21
CA ASP A 412 22.55 -13.34 -13.49
C ASP A 412 21.13 -12.76 -13.57
N ARG A 413 20.12 -13.64 -13.67
CA ARG A 413 18.72 -13.22 -13.65
C ARG A 413 18.34 -12.81 -12.23
N SER A 414 17.68 -11.66 -12.10
CA SER A 414 17.19 -11.20 -10.80
C SER A 414 16.18 -12.19 -10.22
N PHE A 415 16.11 -12.26 -8.89
CA PHE A 415 15.18 -13.15 -8.18
C PHE A 415 13.71 -12.90 -8.59
N ASP A 416 13.33 -11.63 -8.72
CA ASP A 416 12.00 -11.22 -9.16
C ASP A 416 11.68 -11.70 -10.59
N MET A 417 12.63 -11.57 -11.52
CA MET A 417 12.49 -12.03 -12.89
C MET A 417 12.28 -13.55 -12.94
N ARG A 418 13.10 -14.30 -12.20
CA ARG A 418 13.00 -15.76 -12.12
C ARG A 418 11.66 -16.22 -11.56
N PHE A 419 11.12 -15.55 -10.55
CA PHE A 419 9.79 -15.86 -10.02
C PHE A 419 8.69 -15.63 -11.07
N VAL A 420 8.70 -14.48 -11.74
CA VAL A 420 7.70 -14.17 -12.77
C VAL A 420 7.77 -15.18 -13.93
N ASP A 421 8.98 -15.55 -14.36
CA ASP A 421 9.18 -16.57 -15.40
C ASP A 421 8.71 -17.95 -14.92
N ALA A 422 9.01 -18.35 -13.69
CA ALA A 422 8.58 -19.65 -13.16
C ALA A 422 7.05 -19.80 -13.13
N VAL A 423 6.31 -18.73 -12.79
CA VAL A 423 4.84 -18.74 -12.85
C VAL A 423 4.35 -18.80 -14.30
N THR A 424 4.92 -17.97 -15.18
CA THR A 424 4.38 -17.75 -16.54
C THR A 424 4.84 -18.79 -17.57
N LEU A 425 6.11 -19.17 -17.55
CA LEU A 425 6.77 -20.10 -18.50
C LEU A 425 7.04 -21.48 -17.87
N GLY A 426 7.02 -21.60 -16.55
CA GLY A 426 7.33 -22.83 -15.83
C GLY A 426 8.78 -22.88 -15.36
N SER A 427 9.12 -23.94 -14.64
CA SER A 427 10.42 -24.13 -13.98
C SER A 427 11.60 -23.98 -14.95
N ASP A 428 12.78 -23.64 -14.41
CA ASP A 428 13.96 -23.15 -15.15
C ASP A 428 14.35 -23.90 -16.45
N GLN A 429 14.03 -25.18 -16.61
CA GLN A 429 14.32 -25.95 -17.83
C GLN A 429 13.41 -25.57 -19.03
N THR A 430 12.16 -25.19 -18.81
CA THR A 430 11.28 -24.69 -19.88
C THR A 430 11.61 -23.24 -20.23
N ALA A 431 11.94 -22.42 -19.23
CA ALA A 431 12.40 -21.05 -19.44
C ALA A 431 13.71 -20.98 -20.26
N LEU A 432 14.67 -21.88 -20.02
CA LEU A 432 15.93 -21.92 -20.78
C LEU A 432 15.73 -22.18 -22.29
N LYS A 433 14.75 -23.01 -22.67
CA LYS A 433 14.40 -23.24 -24.09
C LYS A 433 13.85 -21.98 -24.76
N SER A 434 13.18 -21.10 -24.01
CA SER A 434 12.70 -19.81 -24.50
C SER A 434 13.81 -18.77 -24.69
N TYR A 435 14.91 -18.83 -23.92
CA TYR A 435 16.03 -17.88 -24.00
C TYR A 435 17.11 -18.27 -25.04
N ARG A 436 17.19 -19.54 -25.47
CA ARG A 436 18.31 -20.08 -26.29
C ARG A 436 18.05 -20.14 -27.80
N GLY A 437 17.02 -19.47 -28.31
CA GLY A 437 16.63 -19.50 -29.73
C GLY A 437 17.56 -18.76 -30.70
N ASN A 438 18.89 -18.83 -30.50
CA ASN A 438 19.91 -18.25 -31.38
C ASN A 438 21.29 -18.91 -31.21
N GLU A 439 21.37 -20.24 -31.15
CA GLU A 439 22.60 -20.92 -31.57
C GLU A 439 22.41 -21.35 -33.02
N SER A 440 22.92 -20.53 -33.94
CA SER A 440 23.12 -20.88 -35.34
C SER A 440 23.87 -22.20 -35.40
N SER A 441 23.16 -23.25 -35.81
CA SER A 441 23.70 -24.55 -36.17
C SER A 441 24.64 -24.37 -37.38
N SER A 442 25.92 -24.15 -37.08
CA SER A 442 27.00 -24.36 -38.02
C SER A 442 27.12 -25.85 -38.30
N ILE A 443 26.52 -26.22 -39.43
CA ILE A 443 26.77 -27.34 -40.33
C ILE A 443 28.10 -28.06 -40.07
N HIS A 444 28.02 -29.35 -39.73
CA HIS A 444 28.82 -30.37 -40.41
C HIS A 444 28.05 -31.69 -40.49
N SER A 445 27.52 -31.92 -41.69
CA SER A 445 27.00 -33.20 -42.18
C SER A 445 28.14 -34.14 -42.56
N ILE A 446 28.12 -35.40 -42.10
CA ILE A 446 28.48 -36.58 -42.91
C ILE A 446 27.53 -37.75 -42.58
N SER A 447 27.05 -38.33 -43.66
CA SER A 447 26.05 -39.38 -43.89
C SER A 447 26.35 -40.76 -43.31
N THR A 448 25.31 -41.60 -43.11
CA THR A 448 24.98 -42.83 -43.90
C THR A 448 23.76 -43.55 -43.28
N VAL A 449 22.63 -43.71 -44.02
CA VAL A 449 22.11 -44.96 -44.67
C VAL A 449 21.72 -46.04 -43.62
N THR A 450 20.48 -46.53 -43.47
CA THR A 450 19.60 -47.24 -44.43
C THR A 450 18.19 -47.47 -43.81
N ASP A 451 17.13 -47.45 -44.64
CA ASP A 451 16.04 -48.46 -44.80
C ASP A 451 15.39 -49.11 -43.54
N ARG A 452 14.08 -49.37 -43.40
CA ARG A 452 12.91 -49.42 -44.29
C ARG A 452 11.68 -49.87 -43.47
N TYR A 453 10.47 -49.58 -43.99
CA TYR A 453 9.13 -50.17 -43.74
C TYR A 453 8.46 -49.95 -42.36
N ASN A 454 7.13 -49.88 -42.21
CA ASN A 454 5.95 -49.40 -42.95
C ASN A 454 4.73 -49.77 -42.07
N THR A 455 3.75 -48.86 -41.89
CA THR A 455 2.26 -49.07 -41.82
C THR A 455 1.68 -50.23 -40.98
N ASP A 456 0.63 -50.14 -40.17
CA ASP A 456 -0.52 -49.23 -40.05
C ASP A 456 -1.30 -49.58 -38.75
N LEU A 457 -2.04 -48.62 -38.18
CA LEU A 457 -3.44 -48.72 -37.69
C LEU A 457 -3.80 -47.72 -36.55
N ILE A 458 -4.19 -46.52 -36.99
CA ILE A 458 -5.49 -45.86 -36.75
C ILE A 458 -6.06 -45.76 -35.30
N LYS A 459 -6.02 -44.51 -34.81
CA LYS A 459 -7.03 -43.69 -34.11
C LYS A 459 -7.56 -44.13 -32.73
N LYS A 460 -7.30 -43.26 -31.74
CA LYS A 460 -8.35 -42.46 -31.08
C LYS A 460 -7.78 -41.12 -30.61
N SER A 461 -8.15 -40.09 -31.34
CA SER A 461 -7.89 -38.68 -31.09
C SER A 461 -8.81 -38.15 -30.00
N THR A 462 -8.22 -37.59 -28.94
CA THR A 462 -8.89 -36.62 -28.05
C THR A 462 -8.02 -35.37 -28.04
N SER A 463 -8.45 -34.39 -28.84
CA SER A 463 -7.83 -33.09 -29.03
C SER A 463 -7.87 -32.28 -27.73
N GLN A 464 -6.74 -32.19 -27.03
CA GLN A 464 -6.49 -31.11 -26.08
C GLN A 464 -6.10 -29.85 -26.87
N CYS A 465 -6.82 -28.77 -26.60
CA CYS A 465 -6.58 -27.45 -27.17
C CYS A 465 -5.28 -26.89 -26.58
N GLU A 466 -4.16 -27.07 -27.29
CA GLU A 466 -2.88 -26.45 -26.98
C GLU A 466 -3.02 -24.92 -27.08
N LYS A 467 -2.79 -24.24 -25.95
CA LYS A 467 -2.62 -22.79 -25.92
C LYS A 467 -1.38 -22.47 -26.77
N LYS A 468 -1.57 -21.83 -27.92
CA LYS A 468 -0.47 -21.26 -28.71
C LYS A 468 0.26 -20.20 -27.87
N GLU A 469 1.44 -20.55 -27.38
CA GLU A 469 2.39 -19.64 -26.74
C GLU A 469 2.92 -18.66 -27.79
N ILE A 470 2.65 -17.36 -27.59
CA ILE A 470 3.28 -16.31 -28.39
C ILE A 470 4.69 -16.12 -27.83
N TYR A 471 5.68 -16.52 -28.62
CA TYR A 471 7.11 -16.49 -28.35
C TYR A 471 7.70 -15.08 -28.63
N ASP A 472 8.44 -14.51 -27.68
CA ASP A 472 9.31 -13.33 -27.89
C ASP A 472 10.76 -13.72 -27.48
N PRO A 473 11.72 -13.76 -28.42
CA PRO A 473 13.09 -14.24 -28.18
C PRO A 473 14.00 -13.25 -27.44
N ASN A 474 13.50 -12.09 -27.00
CA ASN A 474 14.33 -11.12 -26.29
C ASN A 474 14.38 -11.36 -24.78
N PRO A 475 15.52 -11.08 -24.10
CA PRO A 475 15.57 -11.04 -22.65
C PRO A 475 14.48 -10.10 -22.13
N ARG A 476 13.66 -10.56 -21.17
CA ARG A 476 12.58 -9.75 -20.58
C ARG A 476 13.12 -8.38 -20.20
N LYS A 477 12.47 -7.32 -20.68
CA LYS A 477 12.85 -5.98 -20.25
C LYS A 477 12.43 -5.82 -18.80
N ARG A 478 13.10 -4.94 -18.05
CA ARG A 478 12.79 -4.71 -16.63
C ARG A 478 11.30 -4.47 -16.38
N LYS A 479 10.64 -3.67 -17.21
CA LYS A 479 9.18 -3.41 -17.17
C LYS A 479 8.29 -4.68 -17.28
N ASP A 480 8.82 -5.78 -17.78
CA ASP A 480 8.08 -7.02 -18.00
C ASP A 480 8.04 -7.93 -16.76
N TYR A 481 8.87 -7.66 -15.75
CA TYR A 481 8.81 -8.36 -14.47
C TYR A 481 8.76 -7.41 -13.27
N ASP A 482 9.46 -6.27 -13.32
CA ASP A 482 9.59 -5.29 -12.22
C ASP A 482 8.30 -4.45 -12.09
N ALA A 483 7.65 -4.58 -10.94
CA ALA A 483 6.39 -3.91 -10.63
C ALA A 483 6.55 -2.39 -10.56
N GLU A 484 7.56 -1.87 -9.86
CA GLU A 484 7.76 -0.43 -9.72
C GLU A 484 8.07 0.23 -11.07
N THR A 485 8.94 -0.37 -11.87
CA THR A 485 9.30 0.10 -13.22
C THR A 485 8.09 0.06 -14.14
N TYR A 486 7.28 -1.00 -14.09
CA TYR A 486 6.05 -1.09 -14.86
C TYR A 486 5.07 0.03 -14.47
N GLN A 487 4.87 0.22 -13.17
CA GLN A 487 3.92 1.18 -12.61
C GLN A 487 4.30 2.64 -12.90
N LEU A 488 5.58 2.97 -13.08
CA LEU A 488 6.01 4.29 -13.56
C LEU A 488 5.40 4.63 -14.93
N SER A 489 5.24 3.63 -15.80
CA SER A 489 4.65 3.80 -17.13
C SER A 489 3.15 3.50 -17.18
N ARG A 490 2.63 2.73 -16.22
CA ARG A 490 1.25 2.24 -16.19
C ARG A 490 0.71 2.23 -14.76
N ASN A 491 0.05 3.33 -14.39
CA ASN A 491 -0.57 3.49 -13.08
C ASN A 491 -1.74 2.50 -12.89
N THR A 492 -1.68 1.63 -11.89
CA THR A 492 -2.68 0.57 -11.68
C THR A 492 -3.55 0.81 -10.45
N THR A 493 -3.00 0.72 -9.22
CA THR A 493 -3.84 0.77 -8.01
C THR A 493 -3.34 1.71 -6.91
N SER A 494 -2.04 1.73 -6.61
CA SER A 494 -1.46 2.64 -5.61
C SER A 494 -1.34 4.10 -6.08
N TYR A 495 -1.62 4.40 -7.35
CA TYR A 495 -1.51 5.76 -7.90
C TYR A 495 -2.43 6.77 -7.19
N PHE A 496 -3.61 6.34 -6.73
CA PHE A 496 -4.54 7.19 -5.99
C PHE A 496 -3.96 7.71 -4.67
N LYS A 497 -2.94 7.05 -4.11
CA LYS A 497 -2.18 7.60 -2.97
C LYS A 497 -1.47 8.90 -3.34
N ARG A 498 -0.96 9.01 -4.57
CA ARG A 498 -0.26 10.20 -5.08
C ARG A 498 -1.21 11.22 -5.70
N CYS A 499 -2.30 10.77 -6.31
CA CYS A 499 -3.17 11.62 -7.12
C CYS A 499 -4.62 11.09 -7.08
N ILE A 500 -5.45 11.63 -6.19
CA ILE A 500 -6.81 11.10 -5.96
C ILE A 500 -7.80 11.48 -7.10
N ASP A 501 -7.59 12.63 -7.75
CA ASP A 501 -8.41 13.11 -8.87
C ASP A 501 -7.95 12.61 -10.25
N GLY A 502 -6.71 12.13 -10.36
CA GLY A 502 -6.09 11.72 -11.63
C GLY A 502 -5.37 12.83 -12.38
N TRP A 503 -5.37 14.07 -11.88
CA TRP A 503 -4.78 15.25 -12.53
C TRP A 503 -3.63 15.86 -11.74
N PHE A 504 -3.89 16.24 -10.49
CA PHE A 504 -2.91 16.92 -9.65
C PHE A 504 -2.41 15.98 -8.55
N PHE A 505 -1.13 16.09 -8.22
CA PHE A 505 -0.60 15.36 -7.08
C PHE A 505 -1.15 15.93 -5.79
N ASN A 506 -1.41 15.05 -4.83
CA ASN A 506 -1.88 15.42 -3.51
C ASN A 506 -0.76 16.22 -2.83
N HIS A 507 -1.03 17.46 -2.46
CA HIS A 507 -0.04 18.33 -1.81
C HIS A 507 0.02 17.99 -0.32
N ASN A 508 1.13 17.46 0.18
CA ASN A 508 1.34 17.23 1.61
C ASN A 508 2.71 17.72 2.11
N GLU A 509 3.43 18.49 1.29
CA GLU A 509 4.81 18.93 1.57
C GLU A 509 4.91 19.77 2.84
N GLN A 510 3.92 20.60 3.14
CA GLN A 510 3.91 21.37 4.38
C GLN A 510 3.77 20.46 5.61
N ALA A 511 2.79 19.54 5.59
CA ALA A 511 2.58 18.57 6.65
C ALA A 511 3.81 17.68 6.88
N LEU A 512 4.48 17.27 5.79
CA LEU A 512 5.73 16.50 5.85
C LEU A 512 6.88 17.31 6.44
N ARG A 513 7.05 18.58 6.06
CA ARG A 513 8.09 19.45 6.64
C ARG A 513 7.87 19.68 8.13
N GLU A 514 6.63 19.89 8.54
CA GLU A 514 6.28 20.05 9.96
C GLU A 514 6.57 18.75 10.74
N LEU A 515 6.19 17.59 10.20
CA LEU A 515 6.53 16.28 10.77
C LEU A 515 8.04 16.04 10.86
N GLN A 516 8.80 16.34 9.80
CA GLN A 516 10.25 16.19 9.80
C GLN A 516 10.89 17.07 10.87
N GLY A 517 10.39 18.29 11.07
CA GLY A 517 10.81 19.15 12.17
C GLY A 517 10.58 18.51 13.54
N ILE A 518 9.38 17.95 13.76
CA ILE A 518 9.03 17.27 15.02
C ILE A 518 9.93 16.04 15.25
N VAL A 519 10.09 15.18 14.24
CA VAL A 519 10.91 13.96 14.32
C VAL A 519 12.37 14.31 14.58
N THR A 520 12.93 15.30 13.88
CA THR A 520 14.34 15.69 14.03
C THR A 520 14.66 16.12 15.47
N VAL A 521 13.77 16.88 16.10
CA VAL A 521 13.99 17.32 17.49
C VAL A 521 13.75 16.17 18.47
N ALA A 522 12.75 15.32 18.24
CA ALA A 522 12.52 14.14 19.06
C ALA A 522 13.72 13.17 19.03
N ASP A 523 14.30 12.92 17.85
CA ASP A 523 15.48 12.06 17.68
C ASP A 523 16.71 12.62 18.40
N ARG A 524 16.92 13.94 18.35
CA ARG A 524 17.98 14.62 19.12
C ARG A 524 17.78 14.45 20.62
N GLY A 525 16.56 14.66 21.11
CA GLY A 525 16.22 14.45 22.52
C GLY A 525 16.47 13.00 22.96
N MET A 526 16.03 12.02 22.15
CA MET A 526 16.24 10.60 22.44
C MET A 526 17.73 10.21 22.45
N THR A 527 18.53 10.78 21.55
CA THR A 527 19.99 10.55 21.52
C THR A 527 20.65 11.06 22.80
N MET A 528 20.23 12.23 23.30
CA MET A 528 20.74 12.78 24.56
C MET A 528 20.32 11.94 25.78
N LEU A 529 19.05 11.55 25.85
CA LEU A 529 18.56 10.61 26.87
C LEU A 529 19.36 9.30 26.87
N SER A 530 19.58 8.72 25.69
CA SER A 530 20.36 7.49 25.55
C SER A 530 21.80 7.67 26.05
N ASN A 531 22.45 8.79 25.72
CA ASN A 531 23.80 9.11 26.18
C ASN A 531 23.87 9.30 27.70
N GLU A 532 22.82 9.87 28.30
CA GLU A 532 22.73 10.07 29.75
C GLU A 532 22.48 8.76 30.50
N ILE A 533 21.59 7.90 30.00
CA ILE A 533 21.40 6.56 30.52
C ILE A 533 22.70 5.75 30.41
N HIS A 534 23.44 5.89 29.30
CA HIS A 534 24.74 5.26 29.16
C HIS A 534 25.74 5.77 30.20
N ARG A 535 25.82 7.09 30.44
CA ARG A 535 26.72 7.67 31.47
C ARG A 535 26.36 7.20 32.88
N ALA A 536 25.09 7.27 33.26
CA ALA A 536 24.63 6.82 34.58
C ALA A 536 24.92 5.33 34.84
N ARG A 537 24.84 4.48 33.80
CA ARG A 537 25.19 3.06 33.90
C ARG A 537 26.70 2.78 34.04
N TYR A 538 27.55 3.70 33.61
CA TYR A 538 29.00 3.60 33.82
C TYR A 538 29.41 4.16 35.19
N ASP A 539 28.74 5.22 35.67
CA ASP A 539 28.98 5.77 37.00
C ASP A 539 28.55 4.82 38.13
N ASP A 540 27.55 3.95 37.90
CA ASP A 540 27.13 2.88 38.84
C ASP A 540 28.05 1.64 38.82
N ALA A 541 28.97 1.52 37.86
CA ALA A 541 29.89 0.38 37.74
C ALA A 541 31.24 0.59 38.44
N ASP A 542 31.52 1.81 38.90
CA ASP A 542 32.75 2.21 39.60
C ASP A 542 32.59 2.30 41.14
N PHE A 543 31.55 1.67 41.71
CA PHE A 543 31.33 1.54 43.16
C PHE A 543 31.36 0.09 43.67
#